data_AF-A0AAC9QQ13-F1
#
_entry.id   AF-A0AAC9QQ13-F1
#
_cell.length_a   1.000
_cell.length_b   1.000
_cell.length_c   1.000
_cell.angle_alpha   90.00
_cell.angle_beta   90.00
_cell.angle_gamma   90.00
#
_symmetry.space_group_name_H-M   'P 1'
#
loop_
_entity.id
_entity.type
_entity.pdbx_description
1 polymer ?
#
loop_
_entity_poly.entity_id
_entity_poly.type
_entity_poly.pdbx_seq_one_letter_code
_entity_poly.pdbx_strand_id
1 'polypeptide(L)'
;MTIRRKRIISKELIALIPQVPYLDSQYISTAAARTSMKYLPPSIAVWLATIAHIRHQHTEYDNLLCEDYDRDSALFFVFDAINKKLIEWGSNRLLKREENIDDISIYLVSLQNK
;
A
#
# COMPACT_ATOMS: atom_id res chain seq x y z
N MET A 1 -9.20 14.89 17.34
CA MET A 1 -8.18 13.82 17.40
C MET A 1 -7.58 13.81 18.80
N THR A 2 -7.66 12.70 19.54
CA THR A 2 -7.12 12.63 20.92
C THR A 2 -5.60 12.45 20.90
N ILE A 3 -4.91 13.02 21.89
CA ILE A 3 -3.44 12.95 22.02
C ILE A 3 -2.95 11.49 22.06
N ARG A 4 -3.72 10.60 22.70
CA ARG A 4 -3.44 9.16 22.76
C ARG A 4 -3.42 8.52 21.38
N ARG A 5 -4.40 8.81 20.51
CA ARG A 5 -4.46 8.26 19.15
C ARG A 5 -3.30 8.77 18.29
N LYS A 6 -2.95 10.05 18.40
CA LYS A 6 -1.78 10.64 17.71
C LYS A 6 -0.49 9.87 18.02
N ARG A 7 -0.22 9.64 19.31
CA ARG A 7 0.97 8.92 19.77
C ARG A 7 1.02 7.49 19.23
N ILE A 8 -0.12 6.79 19.21
CA ILE A 8 -0.18 5.43 18.67
C ILE A 8 0.10 5.44 17.17
N ILE A 9 -0.53 6.34 16.39
CA ILE A 9 -0.27 6.47 14.95
C ILE A 9 1.21 6.74 14.68
N SER A 10 1.84 7.66 15.41
CA SER A 10 3.28 7.92 15.27
C SER A 10 4.14 6.70 15.57
N LYS A 11 3.78 5.92 16.60
CA LYS A 11 4.48 4.68 16.94
C LYS A 11 4.36 3.64 15.83
N GLU A 12 3.15 3.43 15.31
CA GLU A 12 2.90 2.48 14.21
C GLU A 12 3.59 2.92 12.92
N LEU A 13 3.66 4.22 12.65
CA LEU A 13 4.37 4.76 11.47
C LEU A 13 5.86 4.46 11.53
N ILE A 14 6.51 4.70 12.67
CA ILE A 14 7.93 4.39 12.86
C ILE A 14 8.19 2.87 12.77
N ALA A 15 7.28 2.06 13.31
CA ALA A 15 7.38 0.61 13.24
C ALA A 15 7.20 0.07 11.81
N LEU A 16 6.35 0.72 11.01
CA LEU A 16 6.09 0.34 9.63
C LEU A 16 7.21 0.81 8.69
N ILE A 17 7.49 2.11 8.63
CA ILE A 17 8.38 2.77 7.65
C ILE A 17 9.41 3.67 8.36
N PRO A 18 10.48 3.10 8.93
CA PRO A 18 11.42 3.85 9.76
C PRO A 18 12.28 4.86 8.98
N GLN A 19 12.46 4.69 7.67
CA GLN A 19 13.34 5.53 6.85
C GLN A 19 12.57 6.56 6.01
N VAL A 20 11.29 6.76 6.28
CA VAL A 20 10.45 7.70 5.54
C VAL A 20 10.92 9.16 5.74
N PRO A 21 10.97 9.99 4.69
CA PRO A 21 11.23 11.42 4.82
C PRO A 21 10.22 12.10 5.74
N TYR A 22 10.66 13.15 6.45
CA TYR A 22 9.82 13.86 7.42
C TYR A 22 8.51 14.39 6.79
N LEU A 23 8.60 14.98 5.59
CA LEU A 23 7.45 15.56 4.90
C LEU A 23 6.37 14.50 4.62
N ASP A 24 6.78 13.36 4.06
CA ASP A 24 5.88 12.23 3.77
C ASP A 24 5.27 11.65 5.05
N SER A 25 6.08 11.52 6.11
CA SER A 25 5.62 11.03 7.42
C SER A 25 4.49 11.88 7.99
N GLN A 26 4.55 13.21 7.79
CA GLN A 26 3.57 14.15 8.29
C GLN A 26 2.26 14.07 7.50
N TYR A 27 2.33 13.90 6.18
CA TYR A 27 1.15 13.66 5.34
C TYR A 27 0.46 12.36 5.71
N ILE A 28 1.21 11.26 5.84
CA ILE A 28 0.69 9.95 6.20
C ILE A 28 0.04 9.98 7.59
N SER A 29 0.70 10.59 8.58
CA SER A 29 0.16 10.73 9.94
C SER A 29 -1.15 11.51 9.97
N THR A 30 -1.24 12.59 9.18
CA THR A 30 -2.46 13.41 9.05
C THR A 30 -3.57 12.64 8.35
N ALA A 31 -3.25 11.89 7.29
CA ALA A 31 -4.20 11.05 6.57
C ALA A 31 -4.74 9.91 7.45
N ALA A 32 -3.88 9.21 8.19
CA ALA A 32 -4.25 8.13 9.12
C ALA A 32 -5.14 8.60 10.27
N ALA A 33 -5.09 9.90 10.60
CA ALA A 33 -5.88 10.51 11.65
C ALA A 33 -7.27 11.03 11.20
N ARG A 34 -7.62 10.92 9.91
CA ARG A 34 -8.90 11.38 9.37
C ARG A 34 -10.08 10.67 10.03
N THR A 35 -11.23 11.35 10.07
CA THR A 35 -12.47 10.83 10.68
C THR A 35 -12.93 9.51 10.05
N SER A 36 -12.77 9.36 8.72
CA SER A 36 -13.09 8.13 7.99
C SER A 36 -12.30 6.91 8.48
N MET A 37 -11.12 7.12 9.06
CA MET A 37 -10.26 6.04 9.56
C MET A 37 -10.41 5.79 11.07
N LYS A 38 -11.33 6.49 11.76
CA LYS A 38 -11.46 6.44 13.22
C LYS A 38 -11.77 5.03 13.74
N TYR A 39 -12.56 4.27 13.00
CA TYR A 39 -13.00 2.91 13.36
C TYR A 39 -11.95 1.83 13.07
N LEU A 40 -10.92 2.15 12.29
CA LEU A 40 -9.85 1.22 11.95
C LEU A 40 -8.81 1.16 13.09
N PRO A 41 -8.22 -0.03 13.33
CA PRO A 41 -6.99 -0.16 14.10
C PRO A 41 -5.92 0.81 13.57
N PRO A 42 -5.16 1.50 14.44
CA PRO A 42 -4.16 2.48 14.01
C PRO A 42 -3.12 1.92 13.04
N SER A 43 -2.70 0.66 13.19
CA SER A 43 -1.77 -0.01 12.28
C SER A 43 -2.33 -0.12 10.85
N ILE A 44 -3.61 -0.49 10.71
CA ILE A 44 -4.29 -0.57 9.41
C ILE A 44 -4.49 0.82 8.81
N ALA A 45 -4.88 1.81 9.63
CA ALA A 45 -5.04 3.18 9.16
C ALA A 45 -3.72 3.75 8.61
N VAL A 46 -2.61 3.52 9.31
CA VAL A 46 -1.27 3.91 8.84
C VAL A 46 -0.92 3.19 7.56
N TRP A 47 -1.11 1.87 7.49
CA TRP A 47 -0.84 1.09 6.28
C TRP A 47 -1.60 1.60 5.04
N LEU A 48 -2.91 1.83 5.17
CA LEU A 48 -3.73 2.35 4.07
C LEU A 48 -3.35 3.78 3.69
N ALA A 49 -3.05 4.63 4.68
CA ALA A 49 -2.58 5.99 4.43
C ALA A 49 -1.23 6.00 3.70
N THR A 50 -0.30 5.11 4.07
CA THR A 50 1.00 4.96 3.41
C THR A 50 0.83 4.52 1.96
N ILE A 51 0.03 3.48 1.68
CA ILE A 51 -0.20 3.02 0.30
C ILE A 51 -0.83 4.12 -0.53
N ALA A 52 -1.87 4.78 0.00
CA ALA A 52 -2.54 5.87 -0.72
C ALA A 52 -1.56 7.01 -1.02
N HIS A 53 -0.75 7.42 -0.06
CA HIS A 53 0.27 8.46 -0.26
C HIS A 53 1.27 8.08 -1.35
N ILE A 54 1.84 6.87 -1.28
CA ILE A 54 2.79 6.39 -2.30
C ILE A 54 2.13 6.35 -3.68
N ARG A 55 0.91 5.81 -3.76
CA ARG A 55 0.16 5.73 -5.01
C ARG A 55 -0.07 7.11 -5.63
N HIS A 56 -0.45 8.11 -4.85
CA HIS A 56 -0.76 9.44 -5.37
C HIS A 56 0.46 10.36 -5.56
N GLN A 57 1.57 10.12 -4.87
CA GLN A 57 2.73 11.06 -4.87
C GLN A 57 4.00 10.48 -5.48
N HIS A 58 4.10 9.16 -5.56
CA HIS A 58 5.31 8.48 -6.03
C HIS A 58 5.05 7.52 -7.18
N THR A 59 3.84 7.54 -7.76
CA THR A 59 3.51 6.74 -8.93
C THR A 59 2.64 7.53 -9.91
N GLU A 60 2.64 7.08 -11.16
CA GLU A 60 1.83 7.65 -12.25
C GLU A 60 0.34 7.27 -12.15
N TYR A 61 -0.14 6.81 -10.99
CA TYR A 61 -1.51 6.32 -10.84
C TYR A 61 -2.57 7.35 -11.26
N ASP A 62 -2.41 8.59 -10.81
CA ASP A 62 -3.36 9.65 -11.14
C ASP A 62 -3.30 10.02 -12.64
N ASN A 63 -2.13 9.88 -13.27
CA ASN A 63 -1.95 10.10 -14.71
C ASN A 63 -2.62 8.98 -15.51
N LEU A 64 -2.44 7.72 -15.13
CA LEU A 64 -3.10 6.57 -15.76
C LEU A 64 -4.62 6.69 -15.69
N LEU A 65 -5.18 7.16 -14.57
CA LEU A 65 -6.62 7.43 -14.47
C LEU A 65 -7.09 8.58 -15.37
N CYS A 66 -6.26 9.60 -15.60
CA CYS A 66 -6.57 10.67 -16.55
C CYS A 66 -6.50 10.19 -18.02
N GLU A 67 -5.71 9.16 -18.29
CA GLU A 67 -5.56 8.52 -19.61
C GLU A 67 -6.63 7.44 -19.88
N ASP A 68 -7.74 7.45 -19.12
CA ASP A 68 -8.86 6.49 -19.24
C ASP A 68 -8.50 5.02 -18.95
N TYR A 69 -7.37 4.75 -18.27
CA TYR A 69 -7.12 3.41 -17.77
C TYR A 69 -8.11 3.04 -16.66
N ASP A 70 -8.53 1.77 -16.66
CA ASP A 70 -9.29 1.24 -15.54
C ASP A 70 -8.43 1.19 -14.26
N ARG A 71 -9.09 1.10 -13.11
CA ARG A 71 -8.41 1.11 -11.81
C ARG A 71 -7.52 -0.11 -11.59
N ASP A 72 -7.90 -1.27 -12.09
CA ASP A 72 -7.17 -2.53 -11.87
C ASP A 72 -5.90 -2.57 -12.72
N SER A 73 -6.00 -2.13 -13.98
CA SER A 73 -4.88 -1.89 -14.89
C SER A 73 -3.93 -0.84 -14.32
N ALA A 74 -4.44 0.30 -13.84
CA ALA A 74 -3.60 1.32 -13.21
C ALA A 74 -2.87 0.77 -11.98
N LEU A 75 -3.58 0.02 -11.11
CA LEU A 75 -2.98 -0.65 -9.95
C LEU A 75 -1.92 -1.68 -10.35
N PHE A 76 -2.13 -2.41 -11.44
CA PHE A 76 -1.18 -3.39 -11.95
C PHE A 76 0.16 -2.72 -12.33
N PHE A 77 0.13 -1.60 -13.04
CA PHE A 77 1.34 -0.88 -13.45
C PHE A 77 2.10 -0.26 -12.28
N VAL A 78 1.38 0.30 -11.32
CA VAL A 78 2.03 0.99 -10.18
C VAL A 78 2.43 0.05 -9.05
N PHE A 79 2.00 -1.22 -9.07
CA PHE A 79 2.23 -2.19 -8.00
C PHE A 79 3.71 -2.30 -7.60
N ASP A 80 4.59 -2.49 -8.59
CA ASP A 80 6.02 -2.64 -8.36
C ASP A 80 6.66 -1.32 -7.89
N ALA A 81 6.18 -0.18 -8.40
CA ALA A 81 6.63 1.13 -7.96
C ALA A 81 6.27 1.37 -6.48
N ILE A 82 5.08 0.96 -6.05
CA ILE A 82 4.66 1.05 -4.64
C ILE A 82 5.59 0.20 -3.76
N ASN A 83 5.81 -1.07 -4.14
CA ASN A 83 6.68 -1.97 -3.38
C ASN A 83 8.12 -1.48 -3.32
N LYS A 84 8.65 -0.94 -4.43
CA LYS A 84 9.98 -0.33 -4.46
C LYS A 84 10.09 0.80 -3.43
N LYS A 85 9.07 1.66 -3.33
CA LYS A 85 9.08 2.77 -2.36
C LYS A 85 8.91 2.30 -0.92
N LEU A 86 8.10 1.27 -0.69
CA LEU A 86 7.99 0.63 0.63
C LEU A 86 9.33 0.04 1.07
N ILE A 87 10.08 -0.62 0.17
CA ILE A 87 11.42 -1.16 0.46
C ILE A 87 12.39 -0.02 0.79
N GLU A 88 12.40 1.05 0.00
CA GLU A 88 13.25 2.23 0.22
C GLU A 88 13.01 2.85 1.60
N TRP A 89 11.75 2.88 2.06
CA TRP A 89 11.39 3.39 3.39
C TRP A 89 11.58 2.39 4.53
N GLY A 90 12.11 1.20 4.23
CA GLY A 90 12.38 0.15 5.22
C GLY A 90 11.12 -0.56 5.71
N SER A 91 10.09 -0.66 4.87
CA SER A 91 8.79 -1.22 5.27
C SER A 91 8.90 -2.68 5.74
N ASN A 92 8.32 -2.98 6.90
CA ASN A 92 8.20 -4.37 7.38
C ASN A 92 7.12 -5.20 6.65
N ARG A 93 6.31 -4.53 5.82
CA ARG A 93 5.19 -5.11 5.07
C ARG A 93 5.21 -4.65 3.62
N LEU A 94 5.06 -5.59 2.70
CA LEU A 94 4.96 -5.35 1.26
C LEU A 94 3.57 -5.73 0.74
N LEU A 95 3.20 -5.14 -0.39
CA LEU A 95 2.02 -5.56 -1.14
C LEU A 95 2.32 -6.92 -1.78
N LYS A 96 1.37 -7.85 -1.63
CA LYS A 96 1.36 -9.14 -2.32
C LYS A 96 0.27 -9.08 -3.38
N ARG A 97 0.59 -9.57 -4.56
CA ARG A 97 -0.43 -9.86 -5.57
C ARG A 97 -1.07 -11.17 -5.17
N GLU A 98 -2.40 -11.22 -5.13
CA GLU A 98 -3.09 -12.51 -5.10
C GLU A 98 -2.83 -13.15 -6.47
N GLU A 99 -1.84 -14.04 -6.52
CA GLU A 99 -1.74 -14.97 -7.64
C GLU A 99 -2.95 -15.90 -7.51
N ASN A 100 -3.89 -15.79 -8.46
CA ASN A 100 -4.95 -16.77 -8.59
C ASN A 100 -4.29 -18.09 -9.02
N ILE A 101 -3.87 -18.90 -8.04
CA ILE A 101 -3.18 -20.19 -8.26
C ILE A 101 -4.11 -21.21 -8.96
N ASP A 102 -5.40 -20.90 -9.06
CA ASP A 102 -6.43 -21.78 -9.61
C ASP A 102 -6.27 -22.05 -11.12
N ASP A 103 -5.54 -21.21 -11.87
CA ASP A 103 -5.28 -21.42 -13.31
C ASP A 103 -4.07 -22.35 -13.60
N ILE A 104 -3.20 -22.62 -12.62
CA ILE A 104 -2.02 -23.49 -12.82
C ILE A 104 -2.41 -24.98 -12.74
N SER A 105 -3.54 -25.30 -12.11
CA SER A 105 -3.98 -26.70 -11.89
C SER A 105 -4.38 -27.43 -13.19
N ILE A 106 -4.92 -26.71 -14.19
CA ILE A 106 -5.39 -27.34 -15.44
C ILE A 106 -4.21 -27.80 -16.32
N TYR A 107 -3.08 -27.11 -16.29
CA TYR A 107 -1.94 -27.44 -17.17
C TYR A 107 -1.02 -28.54 -16.64
N LEU A 108 -0.98 -28.78 -15.33
CA LEU A 108 -0.12 -29.80 -14.73
C LEU A 108 -0.72 -31.21 -14.76
N VAL A 109 -2.05 -31.35 -14.82
CA VAL A 109 -2.72 -32.67 -14.85
C VAL A 109 -2.60 -33.34 -16.22
N SER A 110 -2.55 -32.58 -17.32
CA SER A 110 -2.54 -33.15 -18.68
C SER A 110 -1.18 -33.65 -19.16
N LEU A 111 -0.08 -33.35 -18.46
CA LEU A 111 1.29 -33.70 -18.88
C LEU A 111 1.82 -35.02 -18.31
N GLN A 112 1.03 -35.76 -17.51
CA GLN A 112 1.47 -37.04 -16.93
C GLN A 112 0.98 -38.31 -17.64
N ASN A 113 0.32 -38.22 -18.79
CA ASN A 113 -0.03 -39.39 -19.59
C ASN A 113 0.63 -39.35 -20.97
N LYS A 114 1.86 -39.87 -21.05
CA LYS A 114 2.34 -40.55 -22.24
C LYS A 114 3.41 -41.58 -21.89
#